data_AF-A0A2C1CD93-F1
#
_entry.id   AF-A0A2C1CD93-F1
#
_cell.length_a   1.000
_cell.length_b   1.000
_cell.length_c   1.000
_cell.angle_alpha   90.00
_cell.angle_beta   90.00
_cell.angle_gamma   90.00
#
_symmetry.space_group_name_H-M   'P 1'
#
loop_
_entity.id
_entity.type
_entity.pdbx_description
1 polymer ?
#
loop_
_entity_poly.entity_id
_entity_poly.type
_entity_poly.pdbx_seq_one_letter_code
_entity_poly.pdbx_strand_id
1 'polypeptide(L)' 'CTVKHFNNLIEQDHRHIKRRFVKSAGFQNLRHASRTIKGIETIHALYKQKRSLQQPNFVFSTYNKLEKLFKIA' A
#
# COMPACT_ATOMS: atom_id res chain seq x y z
N CYS A 1 -11.81 26.13 26.12
CA CYS A 1 -11.20 24.78 26.33
C CYS A 1 -11.61 23.73 25.27
N THR A 2 -12.52 24.02 24.35
CA THR A 2 -13.09 23.05 23.37
C THR A 2 -12.20 22.77 22.15
N VAL A 3 -11.39 23.73 21.72
CA VAL A 3 -10.51 23.62 20.53
C VAL A 3 -9.49 22.48 20.66
N LYS A 4 -8.99 22.22 21.87
CA LYS A 4 -7.97 21.18 22.12
C LYS A 4 -8.52 19.76 21.93
N HIS A 5 -9.82 19.53 22.16
CA HIS A 5 -10.43 18.21 21.99
C HIS A 5 -10.76 17.90 20.53
N PHE A 6 -11.17 18.90 19.74
CA PHE A 6 -11.38 18.69 18.30
C PHE A 6 -10.07 18.40 17.55
N ASN A 7 -8.97 19.05 17.92
CA ASN A 7 -7.66 18.75 17.32
C ASN A 7 -7.20 17.31 17.57
N ASN A 8 -7.49 16.74 18.74
CA ASN A 8 -7.14 15.35 19.02
C ASN A 8 -7.94 14.35 18.17
N LEU A 9 -9.23 14.63 17.91
CA LEU A 9 -10.08 13.80 17.07
C LEU A 9 -9.63 13.83 15.61
N ILE A 10 -9.32 15.02 15.08
CA ILE A 10 -8.76 15.19 13.74
C ILE A 10 -7.40 14.49 13.65
N GLU A 11 -6.49 14.70 14.60
CA GLU A 11 -5.19 14.02 14.58
C GLU A 11 -5.30 12.49 14.74
N GLN A 12 -6.35 11.97 15.38
CA GLN A 12 -6.62 10.54 15.46
C GLN A 12 -7.13 9.96 14.14
N ASP A 13 -8.10 10.62 13.50
CA ASP A 13 -8.72 10.15 12.26
C ASP A 13 -7.68 10.10 11.13
N HIS A 14 -6.80 11.09 11.08
CA HIS A 14 -5.75 11.17 10.07
C HIS A 14 -4.52 10.31 10.39
N ARG A 15 -4.43 9.71 11.60
CA ARG A 15 -3.24 8.99 12.11
C ARG A 15 -2.88 7.77 11.28
N HIS A 16 -3.88 7.03 10.81
CA HIS A 16 -3.65 5.81 10.03
C HIS A 16 -3.06 6.11 8.66
N ILE A 17 -3.60 7.15 8.00
CA ILE A 17 -3.10 7.63 6.71
C ILE A 17 -1.69 8.20 6.90
N LYS A 18 -1.50 9.12 7.85
CA LYS A 18 -0.18 9.70 8.17
C LYS A 18 0.87 8.63 8.48
N ARG A 19 0.57 7.59 9.26
CA ARG A 19 1.52 6.48 9.56
C ARG A 19 1.93 5.69 8.33
N ARG A 20 1.01 5.46 7.40
CA ARG A 20 1.28 4.67 6.20
C ARG A 20 2.08 5.47 5.17
N PHE A 21 1.81 6.77 5.08
CA PHE A 21 2.52 7.70 4.21
C PHE A 21 3.76 8.32 4.85
N VAL A 22 4.00 8.16 6.17
CA VAL A 22 5.23 8.61 6.85
C VAL A 22 6.47 7.97 6.23
N LYS A 23 6.36 6.71 5.79
CA LYS A 23 7.43 6.02 5.05
C LYS A 23 7.47 6.40 3.57
N SER A 24 6.40 7.00 3.06
CA SER A 24 6.28 7.55 1.70
C SER A 24 6.54 9.05 1.65
N ALA A 25 7.03 9.65 2.75
CA ALA A 25 7.22 11.07 2.90
C ALA A 25 8.17 11.60 1.82
N GLY A 26 7.58 12.24 0.80
CA GLY A 26 8.30 12.94 -0.25
C GLY A 26 8.61 12.08 -1.47
N PHE A 27 7.60 11.54 -2.16
CA PHE A 27 7.81 11.31 -3.59
C PHE A 27 8.15 12.65 -4.23
N GLN A 28 9.44 12.91 -4.44
CA GLN A 28 9.93 14.18 -4.98
C GLN A 28 9.35 14.46 -6.38
N ASN A 29 9.02 13.40 -7.12
CA ASN A 29 8.45 13.48 -8.47
C ASN A 29 7.17 12.65 -8.60
N LEU A 30 6.15 13.23 -9.26
CA LEU A 30 4.86 12.59 -9.54
C LEU A 30 5.01 11.27 -10.31
N ARG A 31 5.99 11.18 -11.22
CA ARG A 31 6.25 9.95 -12.00
C ARG A 31 6.71 8.80 -11.10
N HIS A 32 7.55 9.07 -10.11
CA HIS A 32 8.02 8.04 -9.17
C HIS A 32 6.92 7.67 -8.17
N ALA A 33 6.13 8.66 -7.72
CA ALA A 33 4.94 8.42 -6.93
C ALA A 33 3.98 7.46 -7.64
N SER A 34 3.62 7.79 -8.88
CA SER A 34 2.67 7.01 -9.69
C SER A 34 3.14 5.57 -9.90
N ARG A 35 4.42 5.35 -10.20
CA ARG A 35 4.99 4.01 -10.33
C ARG A 35 4.98 3.23 -9.03
N THR A 36 5.33 3.87 -7.92
CA THR A 36 5.34 3.22 -6.60
C THR A 36 3.93 2.83 -6.18
N ILE A 37 2.97 3.74 -6.35
CA ILE A 37 1.55 3.49 -6.07
C ILE A 37 1.03 2.32 -6.91
N LYS A 38 1.28 2.32 -8.23
CA LYS A 38 0.91 1.20 -9.12
C LYS A 38 1.52 -0.13 -8.68
N GLY A 39 2.77 -0.14 -8.24
CA GLY A 39 3.43 -1.34 -7.70
C GLY A 39 2.74 -1.86 -6.45
N ILE A 40 2.42 -0.97 -5.50
CA ILE A 40 1.70 -1.32 -4.26
C ILE A 40 0.30 -1.86 -4.59
N GLU A 41 -0.43 -1.22 -5.50
CA GLU A 41 -1.76 -1.66 -5.95
C GLU A 41 -1.70 -3.05 -6.59
N THR A 42 -0.69 -3.31 -7.42
CA THR A 42 -0.50 -4.61 -8.09
C THR A 42 -0.26 -5.72 -7.06
N ILE A 43 0.63 -5.50 -6.09
CA ILE A 43 0.89 -6.46 -5.01
C ILE A 43 -0.38 -6.68 -4.17
N HIS A 44 -1.14 -5.62 -3.90
CA HIS A 44 -2.37 -5.69 -3.12
C HIS A 44 -3.51 -6.43 -3.86
N ALA A 45 -3.62 -6.26 -5.18
CA ALA A 45 -4.56 -6.99 -6.02
C ALA A 45 -4.23 -8.49 -6.04
N LEU A 46 -2.95 -8.84 -6.18
CA LEU A 46 -2.47 -10.22 -6.04
C LEU A 46 -2.78 -10.79 -4.66
N TYR A 47 -2.61 -9.97 -3.61
CA TYR A 47 -2.96 -10.35 -2.24
C TYR A 47 -4.43 -10.75 -2.12
N LYS A 48 -5.35 -9.89 -2.59
CA LYS A 48 -6.79 -10.15 -2.55
C LYS A 48 -7.18 -11.39 -3.35
N GLN A 49 -6.66 -11.54 -4.57
CA GLN A 49 -6.95 -12.69 -5.43
C GLN A 49 -6.50 -14.02 -4.80
N LYS A 50 -5.33 -14.04 -4.15
CA LYS A 50 -4.83 -15.27 -3.49
C LYS A 50 -5.57 -15.59 -2.21
N ARG A 51 -6.00 -14.57 -1.46
CA ARG A 51 -6.84 -14.75 -0.26
C ARG A 51 -8.21 -15.33 -0.59
N SER A 52 -8.84 -14.91 -1.70
CA SER A 52 -10.10 -15.51 -2.14
C SER A 52 -9.95 -16.97 -2.59
N LEU A 53 -8.74 -17.38 -2.99
CA LEU A 53 -8.41 -18.75 -3.42
C LEU A 53 -7.94 -19.66 -2.28
N GLN A 54 -7.93 -19.19 -1.02
CA GLN A 54 -7.50 -19.94 0.18
C GLN A 54 -6.15 -20.68 0.05
N GLN A 55 -5.16 -20.10 -0.65
CA GLN A 55 -3.86 -20.75 -0.81
C GLN A 55 -2.92 -20.49 0.39
N PRO A 56 -2.25 -21.53 0.96
CA PRO A 56 -1.48 -21.42 2.20
C PRO A 56 -0.12 -20.72 2.03
N ASN A 57 0.52 -20.80 0.85
CA ASN A 57 1.88 -20.27 0.64
C ASN A 57 1.86 -18.90 -0.06
N PHE A 58 1.60 -17.85 0.73
CA PHE A 58 1.35 -16.50 0.23
C PHE A 58 2.58 -15.85 -0.43
N VAL A 59 3.71 -15.79 0.30
CA VAL A 59 4.89 -14.97 -0.04
C VAL A 59 5.65 -15.50 -1.27
N PHE A 60 5.85 -16.82 -1.35
CA PHE A 60 6.51 -17.43 -2.51
C PHE A 60 5.64 -17.34 -3.79
N SER A 61 4.31 -17.38 -3.64
CA SER A 61 3.41 -17.34 -4.81
C SER A 61 3.34 -15.97 -5.48
N THR A 62 3.47 -14.87 -4.71
CA THR A 62 3.45 -13.51 -5.25
C THR A 62 4.73 -13.20 -6.01
N TYR A 63 5.90 -13.61 -5.50
CA TYR A 63 7.19 -13.46 -6.17
C TYR A 63 7.21 -14.17 -7.53
N ASN A 64 6.87 -15.47 -7.57
CA ASN A 64 6.85 -16.24 -8.82
C ASN A 64 5.86 -15.67 -9.86
N LYS A 65 4.75 -15.08 -9.39
CA LYS A 65 3.74 -14.47 -10.27
C LYS A 65 4.20 -13.13 -10.82
N LEU A 66 4.88 -12.31 -10.01
CA LEU A 66 5.53 -11.09 -10.47
C LEU A 66 6.66 -11.41 -11.46
N GLU A 67 7.50 -12.40 -11.16
CA GLU A 67 8.59 -12.84 -12.06
C GLU A 67 8.04 -13.29 -13.42
N LYS A 68 6.95 -14.06 -13.45
CA LYS A 68 6.27 -14.41 -14.71
C LYS A 68 5.75 -13.19 -15.47
N LEU A 69 5.14 -12.22 -14.78
CA LEU A 69 4.66 -10.99 -15.42
C LEU A 69 5.81 -10.17 -16.01
N PHE A 70 6.96 -10.09 -15.33
CA PHE A 70 8.16 -9.42 -15.82
C PHE A 70 8.87 -10.17 -16.95
N LYS A 71 8.72 -11.49 -17.07
CA LYS A 71 9.25 -12.27 -18.20
C LYS A 71 8.41 -12.16 -19.47
N ILE A 72 7.14 -11.78 -19.35
CA ILE A 72 6.19 -11.66 -20.47
C ILE A 72 6.19 -10.22 -21.03
N ALA A 73 6.49 -9.23 -20.20
CA ALA A 73 6.62 -7.82 -20.58
C ALA A 73 7.98 -7.52 -21.22
#